data_AF-A0A4R5V5T2-F1
#
_entry.id   AF-A0A4R5V5T2-F1
#
_cell.length_a   1.000
_cell.length_b   1.000
_cell.length_c   1.000
_cell.angle_alpha   90.00
_cell.angle_beta   90.00
_cell.angle_gamma   90.00
#
_symmetry.space_group_name_H-M   'P 1'
#
loop_
_entity.id
_entity.type
_entity.pdbx_description
1 polymer ?
#
loop_
_entity_poly.entity_id
_entity_poly.type
_entity_poly.pdbx_seq_one_letter_code
_entity_poly.pdbx_strand_id
1 'polypeptide(L)'
;MIESVSIHLAEGHRELVSEDYLKFETQQEGPFSTYQIEFKKNCQVAVLRVDFKLSEKPLFFRSSAYQWISPEDVDATANYHSPKILKFANEFYLLGTTTLGAWKWNKKNNSLNWYLIHPDLNPVFRYNEDDYRVWKKQFEVSTGKKFSLGVFYGPGPVPEFARTPLGFAPTICFTDHCDYDTLDLLQAQRELFKKNHIRTTKGVFLHTYSHKGEYAALDQRPVLEEIKKWEKDGHEIAYHAFSRSFRKESWKEYQEFETPSGLKTIQTYIDHGFHQYNFSKQSFSSQKEWLQHMQIKGVRYFWNYVDGMEANSRSHNQLMPSHSSISAIFQEKSTTKRAGLDYDKSRNKKTWLAYGTNDILDKRVKVLNASFAEFWKGEKGVFPFAFSLFKTLSAAASLRLIEKNLFRPDKSFFFSRFSPAFFPVFFGQNEDLMAFQSFSLKDFRAVFCEKSLQDLEAESGVLVAHTYFAYLGSNHPGRIFKDEFGQIQEEVASSFKRLGNRIKESRIWNPTLSELGDFHRKLMESNYTWKNGQLNTENFPGTVRWIK
;
A
#
# COMPACT_ATOMS: atom_id res chain seq x y z
N MET A 1 6.04 0.75 -35.31
CA MET A 1 5.07 0.75 -34.20
C MET A 1 5.32 1.93 -33.26
N ILE A 2 6.45 1.99 -32.53
CA ILE A 2 6.83 3.20 -31.79
C ILE A 2 7.21 4.27 -32.81
N GLU A 3 6.48 5.39 -32.85
CA GLU A 3 6.73 6.52 -33.76
C GLU A 3 7.81 7.44 -33.21
N SER A 4 7.72 7.75 -31.92
CA SER A 4 8.66 8.61 -31.23
C SER A 4 8.72 8.28 -29.75
N VAL A 5 9.85 8.65 -29.15
CA VAL A 5 10.11 8.52 -27.73
C VAL A 5 10.52 9.88 -27.20
N SER A 6 9.85 10.36 -26.16
CA SER A 6 10.20 11.62 -25.50
C SER A 6 10.36 11.41 -23.99
N ILE A 7 11.26 12.17 -23.37
CA ILE A 7 11.45 12.16 -21.92
C ILE A 7 10.81 13.40 -21.33
N HIS A 8 9.94 13.20 -20.36
CA HIS A 8 9.40 14.27 -19.54
C HIS A 8 10.11 14.26 -18.17
N LEU A 9 10.86 15.31 -17.90
CA LEU A 9 11.57 15.54 -16.64
C LEU A 9 11.06 16.85 -16.02
N ALA A 10 10.60 16.81 -14.78
CA ALA A 10 10.04 17.99 -14.11
C ALA A 10 10.49 18.13 -12.66
N GLU A 11 10.75 19.37 -12.25
CA GLU A 11 10.98 19.79 -10.87
C GLU A 11 9.75 20.58 -10.39
N GLY A 12 8.88 19.93 -9.61
CA GLY A 12 7.60 20.51 -9.20
C GLY A 12 6.68 20.80 -10.41
N HIS A 13 6.46 22.07 -10.71
CA HIS A 13 5.66 22.52 -11.86
C HIS A 13 6.52 23.00 -13.04
N ARG A 14 7.85 22.98 -12.90
CA ARG A 14 8.79 23.44 -13.91
C ARG A 14 9.30 22.23 -14.70
N GLU A 15 9.12 22.26 -16.01
CA GLU A 15 9.75 21.30 -16.91
C GLU A 15 11.26 21.60 -17.01
N LEU A 16 12.08 20.55 -16.92
CA LEU A 16 13.52 20.63 -17.06
C LEU A 16 13.88 20.22 -18.48
N VAL A 17 14.84 20.93 -19.10
CA VAL A 17 15.39 20.54 -20.40
C VAL A 17 16.15 19.25 -20.21
N SER A 18 15.57 18.12 -20.62
CA SER A 18 16.11 16.78 -20.32
C SER A 18 17.56 16.62 -20.76
N GLU A 19 17.95 17.20 -21.89
CA GLU A 19 19.31 17.16 -22.42
C GLU A 19 20.35 17.81 -21.50
N ASP A 20 19.96 18.75 -20.62
CA ASP A 20 20.89 19.37 -19.66
C ASP A 20 21.14 18.49 -18.43
N TYR A 21 20.24 17.55 -18.16
CA TYR A 21 20.22 16.77 -16.92
C TYR A 21 20.46 15.29 -17.16
N LEU A 22 20.15 14.78 -18.35
CA LEU A 22 20.13 13.37 -18.67
C LEU A 22 21.03 13.09 -19.88
N LYS A 23 21.68 11.93 -19.82
CA LYS A 23 22.19 11.23 -20.99
C LYS A 23 21.14 10.19 -21.36
N PHE A 24 20.73 10.17 -22.62
CA PHE A 24 19.76 9.22 -23.15
C PHE A 24 20.34 8.46 -24.32
N GLU A 25 20.40 7.14 -24.21
CA GLU A 25 20.93 6.27 -25.25
C GLU A 25 19.88 5.23 -25.62
N THR A 26 19.76 4.95 -26.91
CA THR A 26 18.86 3.91 -27.42
C THR A 26 19.66 2.87 -28.18
N GLN A 27 19.33 1.61 -27.97
CA GLN A 27 19.89 0.47 -28.68
C GLN A 27 18.75 -0.40 -29.19
N GLN A 28 18.87 -0.93 -30.40
CA GLN A 28 17.88 -1.82 -30.98
C GLN A 28 18.54 -3.11 -31.45
N GLU A 29 17.96 -4.24 -31.03
CA GLU A 29 18.38 -5.59 -31.43
C GLU A 29 17.12 -6.36 -31.88
N GLY A 30 16.88 -6.39 -33.19
CA GLY A 30 15.70 -7.01 -33.77
C GLY A 30 14.39 -6.42 -33.21
N PRO A 31 13.51 -7.24 -32.59
CA PRO A 31 12.24 -6.78 -32.01
C PRO A 31 12.40 -6.09 -30.65
N PHE A 32 13.64 -5.99 -30.13
CA PHE A 32 13.93 -5.45 -28.81
C PHE A 32 14.55 -4.06 -28.93
N SER A 33 14.04 -3.10 -28.16
CA SER A 33 14.61 -1.77 -28.03
C SER A 33 14.91 -1.48 -26.57
N THR A 34 16.14 -1.04 -26.28
CA THR A 34 16.61 -0.67 -24.94
C THR A 34 16.87 0.83 -24.90
N TYR A 35 16.42 1.46 -23.81
CA TYR A 35 16.51 2.89 -23.54
C TYR A 35 17.21 3.09 -22.20
N GLN A 36 18.41 3.65 -22.25
CA GLN A 36 19.24 3.95 -21.08
C GLN A 36 19.13 5.43 -20.74
N ILE A 37 18.79 5.74 -19.49
CA ILE A 37 18.72 7.09 -18.95
C ILE A 37 19.74 7.20 -17.82
N GLU A 38 20.65 8.15 -17.89
CA GLU A 38 21.64 8.42 -16.85
C GLU A 38 21.61 9.89 -16.44
N PHE A 39 21.54 10.18 -15.13
CA PHE A 39 21.60 11.54 -14.61
C PHE A 39 23.02 12.10 -14.68
N LYS A 40 23.20 13.27 -15.30
CA LYS A 40 24.50 13.96 -15.45
C LYS A 40 24.85 14.87 -14.28
N LYS A 41 23.86 15.24 -13.47
CA LYS A 41 24.02 16.12 -12.31
C LYS A 41 22.99 15.79 -11.23
N ASN A 42 23.32 16.11 -9.98
CA ASN A 42 22.39 16.06 -8.87
C ASN A 42 21.21 17.02 -9.13
N CYS A 43 19.97 16.58 -8.89
CA CYS A 43 18.80 17.44 -9.03
C CYS A 43 17.62 16.95 -8.18
N GLN A 44 16.64 17.83 -7.99
CA GLN A 44 15.34 17.47 -7.43
C GLN A 44 14.36 17.18 -8.56
N VAL A 45 13.71 16.02 -8.50
CA VAL A 45 12.81 15.55 -9.54
C VAL A 45 11.46 15.26 -8.93
N ALA A 46 10.41 15.89 -9.45
CA ALA A 46 9.03 15.51 -9.15
C ALA A 46 8.57 14.37 -10.06
N VAL A 47 8.90 14.44 -11.34
CA VAL A 47 8.50 13.45 -12.34
C VAL A 47 9.65 13.14 -13.29
N LEU A 48 9.94 11.87 -13.48
CA LEU A 48 10.68 11.34 -14.63
C LEU A 48 9.80 10.30 -15.31
N ARG A 49 9.54 10.51 -16.59
CA ARG A 49 8.66 9.66 -17.39
C ARG A 49 9.15 9.58 -18.83
N VAL A 50 9.04 8.40 -19.42
CA VAL A 50 9.29 8.18 -20.85
C VAL A 50 7.95 7.97 -21.55
N ASP A 51 7.73 8.70 -22.63
CA ASP A 51 6.51 8.65 -23.42
C ASP A 51 6.79 7.99 -24.75
N PHE A 52 6.13 6.85 -24.98
CA PHE A 52 6.19 6.12 -26.24
C PHE A 52 4.95 6.45 -27.04
N LYS A 53 5.11 7.26 -28.09
CA LYS A 53 4.04 7.53 -29.04
C LYS A 53 3.90 6.33 -29.96
N LEU A 54 2.69 5.77 -30.04
CA LEU A 54 2.41 4.59 -30.85
C LEU A 54 1.67 4.99 -32.13
N SER A 55 1.98 4.31 -33.23
CA SER A 55 1.31 4.48 -34.54
C SER A 55 -0.06 3.81 -34.58
N GLU A 56 -0.24 2.76 -33.79
CA GLU A 56 -1.48 1.99 -33.70
C GLU A 56 -2.03 2.04 -32.27
N LYS A 57 -3.36 1.94 -32.15
CA LYS A 57 -4.02 1.81 -30.85
C LYS A 57 -3.96 0.35 -30.39
N PRO A 58 -3.57 0.07 -29.14
CA PRO A 58 -3.68 -1.27 -28.59
C PRO A 58 -5.15 -1.65 -28.45
N LEU A 59 -5.47 -2.89 -28.82
CA LEU A 59 -6.82 -3.44 -28.64
C LEU A 59 -7.03 -3.88 -27.19
N PHE A 60 -5.99 -4.44 -26.57
CA PHE A 60 -6.04 -4.88 -25.17
C PHE A 60 -4.82 -4.42 -24.37
N PHE A 61 -5.08 -4.23 -23.09
CA PHE A 61 -4.09 -4.02 -22.05
C PHE A 61 -4.17 -5.20 -21.07
N ARG A 62 -3.02 -5.70 -20.60
CA ARG A 62 -2.99 -6.76 -19.59
C ARG A 62 -3.14 -6.17 -18.19
N SER A 63 -4.30 -6.36 -17.58
CA SER A 63 -4.63 -5.79 -16.26
C SER A 63 -3.85 -6.44 -15.11
N SER A 64 -3.85 -5.79 -13.95
CA SER A 64 -3.32 -6.37 -12.71
C SER A 64 -4.09 -7.61 -12.23
N ALA A 65 -5.30 -7.86 -12.74
CA ALA A 65 -6.08 -9.07 -12.49
C ALA A 65 -5.78 -10.21 -13.48
N TYR A 66 -4.72 -10.08 -14.30
CA TYR A 66 -4.38 -11.05 -15.35
C TYR A 66 -5.54 -11.25 -16.35
N GLN A 67 -6.19 -10.17 -16.74
CA GLN A 67 -7.26 -10.15 -17.74
C GLN A 67 -6.91 -9.20 -18.88
N TRP A 68 -7.34 -9.55 -20.09
CA TRP A 68 -7.31 -8.62 -21.22
C TRP A 68 -8.47 -7.64 -21.06
N ILE A 69 -8.15 -6.35 -20.98
CA ILE A 69 -9.12 -5.27 -20.84
C ILE A 69 -8.95 -4.27 -21.98
N SER A 70 -10.04 -3.64 -22.40
CA SER A 70 -9.98 -2.51 -23.33
C SER A 70 -9.33 -1.31 -22.62
N PRO A 71 -8.20 -0.78 -23.12
CA PRO A 71 -7.56 0.39 -22.52
C PRO A 71 -8.34 1.69 -22.78
N GLU A 72 -9.40 1.65 -23.59
CA GLU A 72 -10.27 2.79 -23.85
C GLU A 72 -11.32 3.00 -22.75
N ASP A 73 -11.72 1.93 -22.05
CA ASP A 73 -12.85 1.95 -21.11
C ASP A 73 -12.43 2.19 -19.65
N VAL A 74 -11.17 1.92 -19.31
CA VAL A 74 -10.66 2.00 -17.94
C VAL A 74 -9.38 2.83 -17.85
N ASP A 75 -9.03 3.26 -16.64
CA ASP A 75 -7.70 3.86 -16.38
C ASP A 75 -6.66 2.73 -16.34
N ALA A 76 -6.12 2.39 -17.51
CA ALA A 76 -5.22 1.26 -17.66
C ALA A 76 -3.81 1.60 -17.14
N THR A 77 -3.43 0.93 -16.05
CA THR A 77 -2.13 1.08 -15.39
C THR A 77 -1.53 -0.28 -15.04
N ALA A 78 -0.21 -0.40 -15.13
CA ALA A 78 0.53 -1.59 -14.70
C ALA A 78 1.79 -1.18 -13.93
N ASN A 79 1.97 -1.66 -12.70
CA ASN A 79 3.16 -1.41 -11.89
C ASN A 79 4.08 -2.64 -11.92
N TYR A 80 4.91 -2.85 -10.89
CA TYR A 80 5.81 -4.00 -10.81
C TYR A 80 5.09 -5.33 -10.45
N HIS A 81 3.87 -5.29 -9.90
CA HIS A 81 3.08 -6.48 -9.57
C HIS A 81 2.35 -7.10 -10.76
N SER A 82 2.40 -6.46 -11.92
CA SER A 82 1.63 -6.82 -13.10
C SER A 82 2.52 -6.80 -14.34
N PRO A 83 2.30 -7.73 -15.29
CA PRO A 83 2.99 -7.68 -16.56
C PRO A 83 2.63 -6.41 -17.32
N LYS A 84 3.63 -5.77 -17.92
CA LYS A 84 3.48 -4.57 -18.73
C LYS A 84 3.28 -4.98 -20.19
N ILE A 85 2.04 -5.30 -20.58
CA ILE A 85 1.74 -5.87 -21.90
C ILE A 85 0.56 -5.15 -22.57
N LEU A 86 0.75 -4.78 -23.84
CA LEU A 86 -0.30 -4.40 -24.78
C LEU A 86 -0.43 -5.46 -25.88
N LYS A 87 -1.64 -5.68 -26.38
CA LYS A 87 -1.94 -6.51 -27.55
C LYS A 87 -2.62 -5.67 -28.64
N PHE A 88 -2.17 -5.84 -29.88
CA PHE A 88 -2.65 -5.11 -31.06
C PHE A 88 -3.50 -6.01 -31.95
N ALA A 89 -4.24 -5.41 -32.89
CA ALA A 89 -5.17 -6.11 -33.78
C ALA A 89 -4.47 -7.10 -34.74
N ASN A 90 -3.19 -6.87 -35.04
CA ASN A 90 -2.36 -7.77 -35.83
C ASN A 90 -1.78 -8.95 -35.03
N GLU A 91 -2.27 -9.18 -33.79
CA GLU A 91 -1.76 -10.19 -32.85
C GLU A 91 -0.30 -9.98 -32.39
N PHE A 92 0.23 -8.77 -32.57
CA PHE A 92 1.53 -8.39 -32.00
C PHE A 92 1.35 -7.89 -30.57
N TYR A 93 2.45 -7.96 -29.83
CA TYR A 93 2.54 -7.55 -28.44
C TYR A 93 3.56 -6.45 -28.29
N LEU A 94 3.28 -5.51 -27.38
CA LEU A 94 4.29 -4.64 -26.81
C LEU A 94 4.48 -5.04 -25.34
N LEU A 95 5.67 -5.50 -24.98
CA LEU A 95 6.03 -5.95 -23.63
C LEU A 95 7.12 -5.04 -23.05
N GLY A 96 6.91 -4.53 -21.83
CA GLY A 96 7.96 -3.91 -21.04
C GLY A 96 8.89 -4.96 -20.46
N THR A 97 10.20 -4.80 -20.66
CA THR A 97 11.18 -5.87 -20.40
C THR A 97 11.69 -5.86 -18.95
N THR A 98 11.16 -4.99 -18.10
CA THR A 98 11.47 -4.88 -16.68
C THR A 98 10.21 -4.56 -15.89
N THR A 99 10.17 -4.98 -14.64
CA THR A 99 9.09 -4.62 -13.70
C THR A 99 9.24 -3.20 -13.16
N LEU A 100 10.36 -2.51 -13.40
CA LEU A 100 10.64 -1.13 -12.99
C LEU A 100 9.52 -0.16 -13.37
N GLY A 101 9.19 0.74 -12.44
CA GLY A 101 8.24 1.83 -12.66
C GLY A 101 6.80 1.38 -12.95
N ALA A 102 6.00 2.29 -13.47
CA ALA A 102 4.61 2.01 -13.86
C ALA A 102 4.28 2.50 -15.27
N TRP A 103 3.55 1.68 -16.00
CA TRP A 103 2.89 2.03 -17.25
C TRP A 103 1.54 2.67 -16.96
N LYS A 104 1.20 3.66 -17.79
CA LYS A 104 -0.14 4.22 -17.91
C LYS A 104 -0.45 4.44 -19.39
N TRP A 105 -1.60 3.94 -19.83
CA TRP A 105 -2.09 4.25 -21.17
C TRP A 105 -2.70 5.66 -21.22
N ASN A 106 -2.34 6.42 -22.26
CA ASN A 106 -2.97 7.70 -22.56
C ASN A 106 -3.68 7.61 -23.92
N LYS A 107 -4.99 7.36 -23.86
CA LYS A 107 -5.85 7.26 -25.04
C LYS A 107 -5.99 8.55 -25.85
N LYS A 108 -5.77 9.73 -25.25
CA LYS A 108 -5.96 11.02 -25.93
C LYS A 108 -4.90 11.26 -27.01
N ASN A 109 -3.68 10.80 -26.76
CA ASN A 109 -2.53 11.02 -27.63
C ASN A 109 -1.94 9.70 -28.15
N ASN A 110 -2.61 8.57 -27.97
CA ASN A 110 -2.12 7.25 -28.35
C ASN A 110 -0.70 6.98 -27.83
N SER A 111 -0.44 7.31 -26.57
CA SER A 111 0.88 7.14 -25.98
C SER A 111 0.87 6.23 -24.77
N LEU A 112 1.90 5.42 -24.64
CA LEU A 112 2.23 4.70 -23.43
C LEU A 112 3.17 5.56 -22.58
N ASN A 113 2.74 5.91 -21.37
CA ASN A 113 3.53 6.66 -20.41
C ASN A 113 4.21 5.70 -19.42
N TRP A 114 5.53 5.68 -19.36
CA TRP A 114 6.31 4.88 -18.42
C TRP A 114 6.94 5.78 -17.35
N TYR A 115 6.34 5.79 -16.16
CA TYR A 115 6.79 6.57 -15.01
C TYR A 115 7.90 5.84 -14.25
N LEU A 116 9.02 6.53 -14.04
CA LEU A 116 10.18 6.04 -13.27
C LEU A 116 10.31 6.75 -11.93
N ILE A 117 9.99 8.04 -11.89
CA ILE A 117 9.90 8.84 -10.68
C ILE A 117 8.54 9.55 -10.70
N HIS A 118 7.76 9.36 -9.65
CA HIS A 118 6.47 10.02 -9.44
C HIS A 118 6.06 9.88 -7.95
N PRO A 119 5.41 10.87 -7.32
CA PRO A 119 4.97 10.78 -5.92
C PRO A 119 4.09 9.54 -5.64
N ASP A 120 3.17 9.23 -6.54
CA ASP A 120 2.27 8.07 -6.44
C ASP A 120 2.98 6.69 -6.57
N LEU A 121 4.25 6.64 -7.01
CA LEU A 121 5.04 5.39 -6.99
C LEU A 121 5.61 5.09 -5.60
N ASN A 122 5.94 6.15 -4.85
CA ASN A 122 6.55 6.07 -3.53
C ASN A 122 5.81 7.02 -2.57
N PRO A 123 4.54 6.73 -2.23
CA PRO A 123 3.69 7.64 -1.48
C PRO A 123 4.21 7.79 -0.04
N VAL A 124 4.94 8.88 0.22
CA VAL A 124 5.52 9.22 1.52
C VAL A 124 5.02 10.60 1.97
N PHE A 125 4.73 10.74 3.26
CA PHE A 125 4.37 12.02 3.85
C PHE A 125 5.03 12.22 5.22
N ARG A 126 4.95 13.45 5.72
CA ARG A 126 5.17 13.79 7.13
C ARG A 126 3.98 14.56 7.68
N TYR A 127 3.77 14.53 8.99
CA TYR A 127 2.86 15.46 9.64
C TYR A 127 3.54 16.82 9.85
N ASN A 128 2.80 17.91 9.59
CA ASN A 128 3.23 19.24 10.03
C ASN A 128 2.83 19.50 11.50
N GLU A 129 3.11 20.70 12.00
CA GLU A 129 2.82 21.12 13.37
C GLU A 129 1.32 21.08 13.72
N ASP A 130 0.46 21.25 12.72
CA ASP A 130 -1.00 21.14 12.86
C ASP A 130 -1.53 19.71 12.64
N ASP A 131 -0.66 18.69 12.57
CA ASP A 131 -0.96 17.29 12.24
C ASP A 131 -1.56 17.05 10.84
N TYR A 132 -1.33 17.92 9.85
CA TYR A 132 -1.73 17.67 8.46
C TYR A 132 -0.66 16.87 7.73
N ARG A 133 -1.09 15.96 6.85
CA ARG A 133 -0.16 15.21 6.00
C ARG A 133 0.39 16.10 4.89
N VAL A 134 1.70 16.26 4.89
CA VAL A 134 2.47 16.92 3.84
C VAL A 134 3.18 15.84 3.04
N TRP A 135 2.69 15.60 1.82
CA TRP A 135 3.24 14.58 0.92
C TRP A 135 4.54 15.03 0.29
N LYS A 136 5.52 14.12 0.18
CA LYS A 136 6.75 14.33 -0.56
C LYS A 136 6.42 14.39 -2.05
N LYS A 137 6.78 15.49 -2.70
CA LYS A 137 6.48 15.75 -4.12
C LYS A 137 7.70 15.78 -5.02
N GLN A 138 8.89 15.80 -4.43
CA GLN A 138 10.18 15.90 -5.11
C GLN A 138 11.15 14.92 -4.45
N PHE A 139 12.02 14.36 -5.27
CA PHE A 139 12.99 13.35 -4.90
C PHE A 139 14.37 13.79 -5.35
N GLU A 140 15.35 13.68 -4.45
CA GLU A 140 16.74 13.91 -4.80
C GLU A 140 17.24 12.74 -5.64
N VAL A 141 17.84 13.06 -6.79
CA VAL A 141 18.46 12.09 -7.68
C VAL A 141 19.92 12.48 -7.87
N SER A 142 20.81 11.53 -7.62
CA SER A 142 22.27 11.74 -7.72
C SER A 142 22.77 11.58 -9.15
N THR A 143 23.85 12.29 -9.49
CA THR A 143 24.65 12.06 -10.70
C THR A 143 25.03 10.58 -10.81
N GLY A 144 24.98 10.04 -12.02
CA GLY A 144 25.29 8.65 -12.33
C GLY A 144 24.15 7.66 -12.03
N LYS A 145 23.01 8.09 -11.46
CA LYS A 145 21.84 7.21 -11.34
C LYS A 145 21.35 6.81 -12.73
N LYS A 146 21.19 5.50 -12.95
CA LYS A 146 20.78 4.91 -14.22
C LYS A 146 19.40 4.27 -14.14
N PHE A 147 18.65 4.36 -15.23
CA PHE A 147 17.45 3.61 -15.49
C PHE A 147 17.57 2.93 -16.85
N SER A 148 17.35 1.62 -16.88
CA SER A 148 17.37 0.81 -18.09
C SER A 148 15.96 0.31 -18.38
N LEU A 149 15.35 0.78 -19.45
CA LEU A 149 14.05 0.30 -19.92
C LEU A 149 14.26 -0.50 -21.20
N GLY A 150 13.60 -1.63 -21.34
CA GLY A 150 13.49 -2.27 -22.64
C GLY A 150 12.04 -2.50 -23.01
N VAL A 151 11.83 -2.61 -24.31
CA VAL A 151 10.52 -2.89 -24.90
C VAL A 151 10.71 -3.92 -25.99
N PHE A 152 9.90 -4.97 -25.95
CA PHE A 152 9.80 -5.97 -27.00
C PHE A 152 8.55 -5.68 -27.83
N TYR A 153 8.68 -5.61 -29.15
CA TYR A 153 7.56 -5.56 -30.08
C TYR A 153 7.64 -6.69 -31.10
N GLY A 154 6.68 -7.61 -31.07
CA GLY A 154 6.69 -8.74 -31.99
C GLY A 154 5.49 -9.68 -31.82
N PRO A 155 5.46 -10.77 -32.61
CA PRO A 155 4.43 -11.79 -32.47
C PRO A 155 4.56 -12.53 -31.13
N GLY A 156 3.43 -13.02 -30.62
CA GLY A 156 3.37 -13.82 -29.40
C GLY A 156 3.87 -15.27 -29.59
N PRO A 157 3.88 -16.07 -28.50
CA PRO A 157 3.39 -15.74 -27.17
C PRO A 157 4.36 -14.85 -26.36
N VAL A 158 3.84 -14.14 -25.34
CA VAL A 158 4.63 -13.33 -24.40
C VAL A 158 4.52 -13.87 -22.97
N PRO A 159 5.56 -13.70 -22.13
CA PRO A 159 5.56 -14.20 -20.76
C PRO A 159 4.74 -13.30 -19.83
N GLU A 160 4.05 -13.92 -18.88
CA GLU A 160 3.52 -13.27 -17.69
C GLU A 160 3.88 -14.05 -16.42
N PHE A 161 4.13 -13.33 -15.34
CA PHE A 161 4.63 -13.89 -14.09
C PHE A 161 3.56 -13.89 -12.99
N ALA A 162 3.65 -14.90 -12.15
CA ALA A 162 2.99 -14.97 -10.87
C ALA A 162 3.64 -14.01 -9.87
N ARG A 163 2.82 -13.39 -9.02
CA ARG A 163 3.25 -12.53 -7.91
C ARG A 163 3.24 -13.25 -6.56
N THR A 164 3.22 -14.58 -6.57
CA THR A 164 3.30 -15.42 -5.37
C THR A 164 4.14 -16.67 -5.67
N PRO A 165 4.71 -17.33 -4.65
CA PRO A 165 5.35 -18.63 -4.82
C PRO A 165 4.38 -19.77 -5.15
N LEU A 166 3.06 -19.55 -4.98
CA LEU A 166 2.00 -20.53 -5.30
C LEU A 166 1.48 -20.41 -6.74
N GLY A 167 2.11 -19.58 -7.58
CA GLY A 167 1.62 -19.25 -8.92
C GLY A 167 0.61 -18.10 -8.89
N PHE A 168 -0.42 -18.17 -9.74
CA PHE A 168 -1.44 -17.12 -9.92
C PHE A 168 -2.51 -17.16 -8.82
N ALA A 169 -2.07 -17.28 -7.56
CA ALA A 169 -2.90 -17.22 -6.37
C ALA A 169 -2.94 -15.78 -5.82
N PRO A 170 -4.00 -15.39 -5.09
CA PRO A 170 -4.03 -14.17 -4.31
C PRO A 170 -3.14 -14.23 -3.06
N THR A 171 -2.85 -13.05 -2.52
CA THR A 171 -2.10 -12.85 -1.28
C THR A 171 -2.95 -12.12 -0.24
N ILE A 172 -2.98 -12.65 0.99
CA ILE A 172 -3.47 -11.92 2.17
C ILE A 172 -2.37 -11.90 3.23
N CYS A 173 -1.83 -10.72 3.49
CA CYS A 173 -0.81 -10.47 4.52
C CYS A 173 -1.43 -9.61 5.62
N PHE A 174 -1.20 -9.96 6.88
CA PHE A 174 -1.71 -9.19 8.02
C PHE A 174 -0.58 -8.46 8.74
N THR A 175 -0.84 -7.21 9.10
CA THR A 175 -0.05 -6.45 10.07
C THR A 175 -0.94 -5.96 11.20
N ASP A 176 -0.45 -6.04 12.43
CA ASP A 176 -1.25 -5.72 13.61
C ASP A 176 -0.86 -4.38 14.25
N HIS A 177 -1.86 -3.75 14.86
CA HIS A 177 -1.73 -2.60 15.72
C HIS A 177 -2.04 -3.01 17.17
N CYS A 178 -0.99 -3.17 17.97
CA CYS A 178 -1.04 -3.77 19.31
C CYS A 178 -1.57 -2.86 20.43
N ASP A 179 -2.33 -1.82 20.10
CA ASP A 179 -2.76 -0.78 21.05
C ASP A 179 -3.69 -1.29 22.15
N TYR A 180 -4.37 -2.41 21.89
CA TYR A 180 -5.39 -2.98 22.77
C TYR A 180 -5.01 -4.37 23.28
N ASP A 181 -3.78 -4.81 23.02
CA ASP A 181 -3.34 -6.13 23.46
C ASP A 181 -3.23 -6.19 24.98
N THR A 182 -3.78 -7.26 25.54
CA THR A 182 -3.50 -7.77 26.88
C THR A 182 -2.94 -9.18 26.75
N LEU A 183 -2.40 -9.75 27.83
CA LEU A 183 -1.88 -11.12 27.79
C LEU A 183 -2.97 -12.13 27.36
N ASP A 184 -4.18 -12.00 27.91
CA ASP A 184 -5.30 -12.91 27.60
C ASP A 184 -5.71 -12.80 26.12
N LEU A 185 -5.82 -11.56 25.61
CA LEU A 185 -6.14 -11.33 24.20
C LEU A 185 -5.02 -11.82 23.28
N LEU A 186 -3.74 -11.71 23.67
CA LEU A 186 -2.62 -12.25 22.90
C LEU A 186 -2.70 -13.77 22.78
N GLN A 187 -3.01 -14.45 23.88
CA GLN A 187 -3.17 -15.91 23.88
C GLN A 187 -4.36 -16.33 23.01
N ALA A 188 -5.51 -15.67 23.17
CA ALA A 188 -6.70 -15.96 22.39
C ALA A 188 -6.50 -15.72 20.88
N GLN A 189 -5.81 -14.64 20.50
CA GLN A 189 -5.45 -14.36 19.10
C GLN A 189 -4.56 -15.46 18.52
N ARG A 190 -3.48 -15.85 19.22
CA ARG A 190 -2.56 -16.88 18.74
C ARG A 190 -3.27 -18.20 18.52
N GLU A 191 -4.10 -18.63 19.47
CA GLU A 191 -4.84 -19.89 19.34
C GLU A 191 -5.86 -19.85 18.20
N LEU A 192 -6.56 -18.71 17.99
CA LEU A 192 -7.44 -18.53 16.83
C LEU A 192 -6.68 -18.67 15.52
N PHE A 193 -5.52 -18.00 15.38
CA PHE A 193 -4.75 -18.03 14.14
C PHE A 193 -4.13 -19.40 13.88
N LYS A 194 -3.53 -20.01 14.91
CA LYS A 194 -2.99 -21.37 14.86
C LYS A 194 -4.03 -22.39 14.41
N LYS A 195 -5.24 -22.34 15.01
CA LYS A 195 -6.37 -23.22 14.66
C LYS A 195 -6.77 -23.10 13.18
N ASN A 196 -6.62 -21.91 12.60
CA ASN A 196 -7.03 -21.62 11.23
C ASN A 196 -5.85 -21.53 10.25
N HIS A 197 -4.63 -21.95 10.66
CA HIS A 197 -3.43 -21.90 9.81
C HIS A 197 -3.10 -20.50 9.26
N ILE A 198 -3.39 -19.46 10.04
CA ILE A 198 -3.15 -18.08 9.65
C ILE A 198 -1.88 -17.58 10.33
N ARG A 199 -1.03 -16.92 9.55
CA ARG A 199 0.17 -16.21 9.98
C ARG A 199 -0.06 -14.71 9.82
N THR A 200 0.63 -13.96 10.67
CA THR A 200 0.55 -12.50 10.73
C THR A 200 1.89 -11.93 11.14
N THR A 201 2.07 -10.64 10.84
CA THR A 201 3.11 -9.80 11.44
C THR A 201 2.51 -9.11 12.66
N LYS A 202 2.86 -9.60 13.84
CA LYS A 202 2.35 -9.14 15.13
C LYS A 202 3.13 -7.93 15.61
N GLY A 203 2.47 -6.79 15.69
CA GLY A 203 3.02 -5.58 16.32
C GLY A 203 3.21 -5.80 17.82
N VAL A 204 4.27 -5.24 18.39
CA VAL A 204 4.54 -5.24 19.83
C VAL A 204 5.18 -3.93 20.26
N PHE A 205 4.92 -3.52 21.50
CA PHE A 205 5.67 -2.47 22.19
C PHE A 205 6.84 -3.09 22.96
N LEU A 206 7.96 -2.36 23.05
CA LEU A 206 9.11 -2.78 23.85
C LEU A 206 8.94 -2.45 25.33
N HIS A 207 8.30 -1.34 25.65
CA HIS A 207 8.27 -0.77 26.99
C HIS A 207 6.85 -0.57 27.50
N THR A 208 6.64 -0.87 28.79
CA THR A 208 5.41 -0.63 29.56
C THR A 208 5.35 0.85 30.02
N TYR A 209 5.12 1.75 29.07
CA TYR A 209 4.73 3.13 29.31
C TYR A 209 3.48 3.55 28.52
N SER A 210 2.41 3.90 29.24
CA SER A 210 1.26 4.59 28.66
C SER A 210 0.57 5.51 29.67
N HIS A 211 -0.04 6.58 29.17
CA HIS A 211 -1.07 7.32 29.91
C HIS A 211 -2.48 6.72 29.74
N LYS A 212 -2.60 5.59 29.02
CA LYS A 212 -3.86 4.93 28.67
C LYS A 212 -3.81 3.46 29.10
N GLY A 213 -4.39 3.16 30.26
CA GLY A 213 -4.72 1.80 30.71
C GLY A 213 -3.59 0.76 30.68
N GLU A 214 -3.96 -0.49 30.97
CA GLU A 214 -3.06 -1.63 30.83
C GLU A 214 -2.94 -2.08 29.37
N TYR A 215 -1.77 -2.62 29.02
CA TYR A 215 -1.49 -3.19 27.70
C TYR A 215 -0.24 -4.09 27.75
N ALA A 216 -0.05 -4.89 26.70
CA ALA A 216 1.06 -5.82 26.57
C ALA A 216 2.33 -5.15 25.98
N ALA A 217 3.47 -5.36 26.63
CA ALA A 217 4.79 -4.93 26.15
C ALA A 217 5.86 -5.99 26.46
N LEU A 218 6.95 -6.01 25.70
CA LEU A 218 7.98 -7.06 25.79
C LEU A 218 8.83 -7.02 27.07
N ASP A 219 8.89 -5.90 27.77
CA ASP A 219 9.53 -5.82 29.09
C ASP A 219 8.73 -6.56 30.20
N GLN A 220 7.50 -6.99 29.90
CA GLN A 220 6.72 -7.88 30.75
C GLN A 220 7.06 -9.34 30.42
N ARG A 221 7.66 -10.06 31.38
CA ARG A 221 8.09 -11.45 31.19
C ARG A 221 6.99 -12.39 30.64
N PRO A 222 5.75 -12.39 31.15
CA PRO A 222 4.69 -13.25 30.61
C PRO A 222 4.35 -12.94 29.14
N VAL A 223 4.40 -11.67 28.74
CA VAL A 223 4.16 -11.25 27.36
C VAL A 223 5.30 -11.71 26.46
N LEU A 224 6.55 -11.52 26.87
CA LEU A 224 7.71 -12.00 26.09
C LEU A 224 7.63 -13.51 25.84
N GLU A 225 7.30 -14.30 26.86
CA GLU A 225 7.14 -15.74 26.71
C GLU A 225 5.97 -16.12 25.80
N GLU A 226 4.88 -15.35 25.81
CA GLU A 226 3.80 -15.54 24.85
C GLU A 226 4.25 -15.20 23.42
N ILE A 227 4.93 -14.08 23.21
CA ILE A 227 5.44 -13.64 21.91
C ILE A 227 6.45 -14.64 21.32
N LYS A 228 7.26 -15.31 22.15
CA LYS A 228 8.11 -16.43 21.69
C LYS A 228 7.29 -17.60 21.12
N LYS A 229 6.09 -17.87 21.67
CA LYS A 229 5.17 -18.87 21.09
C LYS A 229 4.58 -18.41 19.77
N TRP A 230 4.28 -17.12 19.61
CA TRP A 230 3.88 -16.56 18.32
C TRP A 230 4.96 -16.81 17.25
N GLU A 231 6.22 -16.50 17.55
CA GLU A 231 7.31 -16.76 16.61
C GLU A 231 7.46 -18.25 16.28
N LYS A 232 7.32 -19.13 17.28
CA LYS A 232 7.34 -20.59 17.09
C LYS A 232 6.18 -21.10 16.22
N ASP A 233 5.00 -20.49 16.34
CA ASP A 233 3.83 -20.81 15.52
C ASP A 233 3.95 -20.21 14.08
N GLY A 234 5.06 -19.54 13.76
CA GLY A 234 5.41 -19.07 12.43
C GLY A 234 4.98 -17.62 12.14
N HIS A 235 4.60 -16.87 13.17
CA HIS A 235 4.31 -15.44 13.05
C HIS A 235 5.60 -14.62 12.96
N GLU A 236 5.54 -13.46 12.33
CA GLU A 236 6.59 -12.44 12.41
C GLU A 236 6.29 -11.49 13.57
N ILE A 237 7.32 -11.07 14.29
CA ILE A 237 7.22 -10.00 15.29
C ILE A 237 7.69 -8.69 14.66
N ALA A 238 6.96 -7.61 14.91
CA ALA A 238 7.25 -6.27 14.42
C ALA A 238 7.23 -5.25 15.55
N TYR A 239 8.13 -4.27 15.51
CA TYR A 239 8.00 -3.10 16.36
C TYR A 239 6.75 -2.32 15.97
N HIS A 240 5.99 -1.80 16.93
CA HIS A 240 4.90 -0.86 16.67
C HIS A 240 5.11 0.39 17.52
N ALA A 241 6.02 1.27 17.09
CA ALA A 241 6.75 2.15 18.00
C ALA A 241 7.36 1.36 19.21
N PHE A 242 7.86 2.05 20.24
CA PHE A 242 8.50 1.38 21.39
C PHE A 242 7.62 1.33 22.64
N SER A 243 6.64 2.21 22.74
CA SER A 243 5.64 2.25 23.82
C SER A 243 4.35 2.84 23.28
N ARG A 244 3.23 2.70 24.00
CA ARG A 244 1.92 3.19 23.55
C ARG A 244 1.81 4.72 23.61
N SER A 245 2.72 5.38 24.29
CA SER A 245 2.69 6.83 24.49
C SER A 245 4.10 7.42 24.48
N PHE A 246 4.20 8.68 24.12
CA PHE A 246 5.49 9.38 24.07
C PHE A 246 5.83 10.06 25.40
N ARG A 247 7.10 9.94 25.82
CA ARG A 247 7.70 10.74 26.91
C ARG A 247 9.13 11.13 26.56
N LYS A 248 9.78 11.95 27.40
CA LYS A 248 11.15 12.42 27.18
C LYS A 248 12.14 11.26 27.03
N GLU A 249 11.97 10.21 27.84
CA GLU A 249 12.79 8.99 27.83
C GLU A 249 12.66 8.23 26.52
N SER A 250 11.57 8.40 25.77
CA SER A 250 11.33 7.67 24.52
C SER A 250 12.34 7.99 23.42
N TRP A 251 13.01 9.14 23.48
CA TRP A 251 14.14 9.43 22.58
C TRP A 251 15.34 8.53 22.86
N LYS A 252 15.65 8.30 24.15
CA LYS A 252 16.71 7.39 24.56
C LYS A 252 16.35 5.96 24.18
N GLU A 253 15.10 5.55 24.43
CA GLU A 253 14.58 4.24 23.98
C GLU A 253 14.75 4.05 22.46
N TYR A 254 14.41 5.06 21.64
CA TYR A 254 14.64 5.01 20.18
C TYR A 254 16.11 4.95 19.78
N GLN A 255 17.02 5.61 20.50
CA GLN A 255 18.44 5.59 20.15
C GLN A 255 19.09 4.25 20.51
N GLU A 256 18.68 3.67 21.64
CA GLU A 256 19.37 2.54 22.25
C GLU A 256 18.68 1.18 22.03
N PHE A 257 17.47 1.13 21.44
CA PHE A 257 16.74 -0.13 21.31
C PHE A 257 17.53 -1.19 20.57
N GLU A 258 17.34 -2.45 20.99
CA GLU A 258 17.84 -3.63 20.32
C GLU A 258 16.70 -4.66 20.25
N THR A 259 16.83 -5.66 19.38
CA THR A 259 15.91 -6.81 19.43
C THR A 259 16.09 -7.53 20.78
N PRO A 260 15.02 -7.79 21.55
CA PRO A 260 15.12 -8.52 22.81
C PRO A 260 15.76 -9.90 22.66
N SER A 261 16.56 -10.30 23.64
CA SER A 261 17.25 -11.59 23.61
C SER A 261 16.25 -12.75 23.57
N GLY A 262 16.52 -13.71 22.69
CA GLY A 262 15.65 -14.87 22.48
C GLY A 262 14.51 -14.66 21.47
N LEU A 263 14.46 -13.52 20.77
CA LEU A 263 13.67 -13.34 19.55
C LEU A 263 14.60 -13.30 18.32
N LYS A 264 14.08 -13.65 17.15
CA LYS A 264 14.76 -13.35 15.88
C LYS A 264 14.83 -11.84 15.68
N THR A 265 15.87 -11.37 14.99
CA THR A 265 16.02 -9.97 14.59
C THR A 265 14.73 -9.46 13.97
N ILE A 266 14.14 -8.42 14.58
CA ILE A 266 12.89 -7.85 14.13
C ILE A 266 13.17 -6.97 12.90
N GLN A 267 12.61 -7.36 11.76
CA GLN A 267 12.87 -6.70 10.47
C GLN A 267 11.81 -5.67 10.07
N THR A 268 10.70 -5.63 10.79
CA THR A 268 9.55 -4.80 10.47
C THR A 268 9.27 -3.76 11.55
N TYR A 269 9.04 -2.53 11.12
CA TYR A 269 8.64 -1.42 11.98
C TYR A 269 7.31 -0.81 11.53
N ILE A 270 6.33 -0.76 12.42
CA ILE A 270 5.03 -0.15 12.18
C ILE A 270 5.03 1.22 12.87
N ASP A 271 4.95 2.28 12.05
CA ASP A 271 4.92 3.66 12.53
C ASP A 271 3.57 3.95 13.22
N HIS A 272 3.60 4.55 14.41
CA HIS A 272 2.40 4.92 15.19
C HIS A 272 1.79 6.27 14.76
N GLY A 273 2.44 7.00 13.85
CA GLY A 273 1.97 8.26 13.26
C GLY A 273 2.17 9.51 14.13
N PHE A 274 2.30 9.39 15.44
CA PHE A 274 2.31 10.57 16.33
C PHE A 274 3.49 10.71 17.30
N HIS A 275 4.36 9.70 17.46
CA HIS A 275 5.54 9.84 18.31
C HIS A 275 6.63 10.64 17.60
N GLN A 276 7.34 11.50 18.33
CA GLN A 276 8.30 12.44 17.72
C GLN A 276 9.49 11.77 17.03
N TYR A 277 9.85 10.53 17.41
CA TYR A 277 10.91 9.75 16.76
C TYR A 277 10.44 8.97 15.53
N ASN A 278 9.14 8.94 15.24
CA ASN A 278 8.61 8.18 14.12
C ASN A 278 8.98 8.83 12.78
N PHE A 279 9.08 8.00 11.74
CA PHE A 279 9.39 8.45 10.38
C PHE A 279 8.43 9.54 9.88
N SER A 280 7.13 9.35 10.11
CA SER A 280 6.06 10.30 9.75
C SER A 280 6.11 11.63 10.50
N LYS A 281 6.89 11.74 11.58
CA LYS A 281 7.13 12.99 12.32
C LYS A 281 8.47 13.65 12.00
N GLN A 282 9.36 12.96 11.28
CA GLN A 282 10.63 13.53 10.86
C GLN A 282 10.44 14.56 9.74
N SER A 283 11.31 15.59 9.73
CA SER A 283 11.44 16.47 8.57
C SER A 283 11.95 15.67 7.36
N PHE A 284 11.66 16.12 6.13
CA PHE A 284 12.17 15.42 4.94
C PHE A 284 13.70 15.35 4.89
N SER A 285 14.40 16.35 5.43
CA SER A 285 15.86 16.33 5.54
C SER A 285 16.33 15.29 6.57
N SER A 286 15.61 15.10 7.66
CA SER A 286 15.96 14.18 8.76
C SER A 286 15.55 12.72 8.53
N GLN A 287 14.74 12.46 7.50
CA GLN A 287 14.26 11.10 7.19
C GLN A 287 15.40 10.18 6.72
N LYS A 288 16.50 10.74 6.18
CA LYS A 288 17.66 9.95 5.77
C LYS A 288 18.38 9.34 6.97
N GLU A 289 18.62 10.13 8.01
CA GLU A 289 19.26 9.69 9.25
C GLU A 289 18.37 8.67 9.97
N TRP A 290 17.05 8.87 9.95
CA TRP A 290 16.10 7.89 10.48
C TRP A 290 16.21 6.54 9.77
N LEU A 291 16.24 6.54 8.43
CA LEU A 291 16.37 5.30 7.65
C LEU A 291 17.69 4.59 7.95
N GLN A 292 18.80 5.33 8.02
CA GLN A 292 20.11 4.77 8.36
C GLN A 292 20.11 4.14 9.76
N HIS A 293 19.54 4.83 10.75
CA HIS A 293 19.42 4.31 12.11
C HIS A 293 18.63 3.01 12.14
N MET A 294 17.45 2.99 11.53
CA MET A 294 16.58 1.81 11.50
C MET A 294 17.23 0.63 10.76
N GLN A 295 17.99 0.90 9.70
CA GLN A 295 18.75 -0.12 8.98
C GLN A 295 19.83 -0.77 9.87
N ILE A 296 20.59 0.04 10.62
CA ILE A 296 21.60 -0.45 11.57
C ILE A 296 20.95 -1.35 12.63
N LYS A 297 19.72 -1.03 13.02
CA LYS A 297 18.92 -1.81 13.99
C LYS A 297 18.26 -3.06 13.38
N GLY A 298 18.55 -3.39 12.12
CA GLY A 298 18.08 -4.59 11.44
C GLY A 298 16.72 -4.48 10.77
N VAL A 299 16.09 -3.29 10.77
CA VAL A 299 14.81 -3.06 10.11
C VAL A 299 15.00 -2.95 8.60
N ARG A 300 14.15 -3.65 7.85
CA ARG A 300 14.15 -3.71 6.37
C ARG A 300 12.84 -3.22 5.77
N TYR A 301 11.75 -3.33 6.53
CA TYR A 301 10.41 -2.94 6.12
C TYR A 301 9.80 -1.99 7.14
N PHE A 302 9.13 -0.95 6.68
CA PHE A 302 8.38 -0.11 7.59
C PHE A 302 7.05 0.39 7.02
N TRP A 303 6.07 0.50 7.90
CA TRP A 303 4.81 1.15 7.56
C TRP A 303 4.98 2.64 7.72
N ASN A 304 4.70 3.43 6.70
CA ASN A 304 4.78 4.88 6.78
C ASN A 304 3.43 5.54 7.09
N TYR A 305 2.53 4.82 7.76
CA TYR A 305 1.19 5.27 8.13
C TYR A 305 0.28 5.58 6.93
N VAL A 306 0.53 4.93 5.79
CA VAL A 306 -0.29 5.06 4.58
C VAL A 306 -1.18 3.83 4.43
N ASP A 307 -2.48 4.04 4.65
CA ASP A 307 -3.52 3.15 4.15
C ASP A 307 -3.99 3.63 2.77
N GLY A 308 -4.03 2.73 1.78
CA GLY A 308 -4.55 3.02 0.45
C GLY A 308 -6.08 3.06 0.38
N MET A 309 -6.76 2.41 1.34
CA MET A 309 -8.21 2.37 1.49
C MET A 309 -8.60 1.71 2.81
N GLU A 310 -9.87 1.81 3.20
CA GLU A 310 -10.46 0.92 4.20
C GLU A 310 -10.98 -0.36 3.51
N ALA A 311 -10.51 -1.53 3.95
CA ALA A 311 -10.89 -2.82 3.37
C ALA A 311 -12.34 -3.18 3.72
N ASN A 312 -13.08 -3.65 2.71
CA ASN A 312 -14.46 -4.12 2.85
C ASN A 312 -14.83 -5.15 1.76
N SER A 313 -16.11 -5.48 1.65
CA SER A 313 -16.60 -6.48 0.69
C SER A 313 -16.35 -6.12 -0.78
N ARG A 314 -16.16 -4.83 -1.10
CA ARG A 314 -15.90 -4.28 -2.45
C ARG A 314 -14.43 -3.92 -2.67
N SER A 315 -13.75 -3.40 -1.66
CA SER A 315 -12.40 -2.84 -1.72
C SER A 315 -11.44 -3.74 -0.94
N HIS A 316 -11.01 -4.85 -1.54
CA HIS A 316 -10.14 -5.83 -0.88
C HIS A 316 -8.92 -6.27 -1.72
N ASN A 317 -8.75 -5.69 -2.92
CA ASN A 317 -7.57 -5.90 -3.75
C ASN A 317 -6.85 -4.56 -3.95
N GLN A 318 -5.65 -4.42 -3.36
CA GLN A 318 -4.83 -3.20 -3.42
C GLN A 318 -4.29 -2.93 -4.83
N LEU A 319 -4.15 -3.97 -5.66
CA LEU A 319 -3.62 -3.86 -7.02
C LEU A 319 -4.64 -3.37 -8.04
N MET A 320 -5.87 -3.15 -7.61
CA MET A 320 -6.94 -2.62 -8.44
C MET A 320 -7.18 -1.15 -8.07
N PRO A 321 -6.68 -0.16 -8.83
CA PRO A 321 -6.83 1.26 -8.50
C PRO A 321 -8.29 1.70 -8.33
N SER A 322 -9.23 1.05 -9.04
CA SER A 322 -10.66 1.33 -8.93
C SER A 322 -11.23 1.00 -7.55
N HIS A 323 -10.59 0.12 -6.77
CA HIS A 323 -10.99 -0.21 -5.39
C HIS A 323 -10.73 0.93 -4.41
N SER A 324 -9.83 1.86 -4.76
CA SER A 324 -9.50 3.06 -3.99
C SER A 324 -10.09 4.30 -4.66
N SER A 325 -11.41 4.32 -4.86
CA SER A 325 -12.15 5.42 -5.50
C SER A 325 -13.40 5.80 -4.70
N ILE A 326 -13.98 6.97 -4.99
CA ILE A 326 -15.24 7.40 -4.36
C ILE A 326 -16.38 6.49 -4.80
N SER A 327 -16.39 6.08 -6.06
CA SER A 327 -17.35 5.13 -6.61
C SER A 327 -17.33 3.80 -5.85
N ALA A 328 -16.14 3.25 -5.57
CA ALA A 328 -16.01 2.02 -4.79
C ALA A 328 -16.60 2.14 -3.38
N ILE A 329 -16.41 3.29 -2.70
CA ILE A 329 -17.03 3.56 -1.39
C ILE A 329 -18.55 3.43 -1.48
N PHE A 330 -19.18 4.02 -2.49
CA PHE A 330 -20.64 4.00 -2.58
C PHE A 330 -21.20 2.68 -3.13
N GLN A 331 -20.42 1.94 -3.92
CA GLN A 331 -20.78 0.61 -4.44
C GLN A 331 -20.82 -0.46 -3.34
N GLU A 332 -20.07 -0.30 -2.25
CA GLU A 332 -20.01 -1.24 -1.12
C GLU A 332 -21.40 -1.65 -0.62
N LYS A 333 -22.34 -0.70 -0.51
CA LYS A 333 -23.72 -1.00 -0.07
C LYS A 333 -24.35 -2.14 -0.85
N SER A 334 -24.19 -2.11 -2.19
CA SER A 334 -24.76 -3.13 -3.07
C SER A 334 -24.04 -4.48 -2.94
N THR A 335 -22.73 -4.46 -2.68
CA THR A 335 -21.90 -5.66 -2.54
C THR A 335 -22.14 -6.35 -1.20
N THR A 336 -22.15 -5.59 -0.11
CA THR A 336 -22.42 -6.08 1.25
C THR A 336 -23.81 -6.70 1.34
N LYS A 337 -24.84 -6.07 0.75
CA LYS A 337 -26.19 -6.65 0.68
C LYS A 337 -26.23 -7.97 -0.11
N ARG A 338 -25.53 -8.04 -1.25
CA ARG A 338 -25.43 -9.27 -2.05
C ARG A 338 -24.69 -10.39 -1.33
N ALA A 339 -23.79 -10.04 -0.40
CA ALA A 339 -23.11 -10.99 0.47
C ALA A 339 -23.94 -11.42 1.69
N GLY A 340 -25.18 -10.92 1.85
CA GLY A 340 -26.04 -11.24 2.99
C GLY A 340 -25.58 -10.61 4.30
N LEU A 341 -24.80 -9.52 4.24
CA LEU A 341 -24.25 -8.84 5.40
C LEU A 341 -24.96 -7.50 5.66
N ASP A 342 -24.94 -7.08 6.91
CA ASP A 342 -25.42 -5.76 7.31
C ASP A 342 -24.50 -4.64 6.81
N TYR A 343 -25.12 -3.58 6.30
CA TYR A 343 -24.41 -2.42 5.76
C TYR A 343 -24.31 -1.28 6.77
N ASP A 344 -23.09 -0.91 7.16
CA ASP A 344 -22.83 0.25 8.03
C ASP A 344 -22.55 1.52 7.21
N LYS A 345 -23.60 2.33 7.00
CA LYS A 345 -23.50 3.63 6.31
C LYS A 345 -22.50 4.58 6.99
N SER A 346 -22.28 4.48 8.30
CA SER A 346 -21.38 5.37 9.03
C SER A 346 -19.92 5.15 8.62
N ARG A 347 -19.53 3.92 8.29
CA ARG A 347 -18.18 3.61 7.79
C ARG A 347 -17.92 4.25 6.45
N ASN A 348 -18.83 4.16 5.49
CA ASN A 348 -18.65 4.78 4.18
C ASN A 348 -18.48 6.30 4.30
N LYS A 349 -19.20 6.94 5.23
CA LYS A 349 -19.00 8.36 5.53
C LYS A 349 -17.59 8.62 6.07
N LYS A 350 -17.09 7.80 7.01
CA LYS A 350 -15.72 7.92 7.57
C LYS A 350 -14.65 7.66 6.51
N THR A 351 -14.80 6.63 5.69
CA THR A 351 -13.90 6.31 4.56
C THR A 351 -13.91 7.43 3.52
N TRP A 352 -15.08 7.98 3.20
CA TRP A 352 -15.17 9.12 2.30
C TRP A 352 -14.46 10.35 2.87
N LEU A 353 -14.63 10.68 4.15
CA LEU A 353 -13.89 11.78 4.79
C LEU A 353 -12.38 11.54 4.72
N ALA A 354 -11.92 10.34 5.09
CA ALA A 354 -10.50 10.00 5.18
C ALA A 354 -9.75 10.00 3.83
N TYR A 355 -10.39 9.54 2.76
CA TYR A 355 -9.75 9.34 1.45
C TYR A 355 -10.39 10.13 0.30
N GLY A 356 -11.71 10.27 0.34
CA GLY A 356 -12.50 11.02 -0.65
C GLY A 356 -12.30 12.53 -0.56
N THR A 357 -11.91 13.05 0.62
CA THR A 357 -11.76 14.49 0.85
C THR A 357 -10.29 14.94 1.04
N ASN A 358 -10.08 16.08 1.70
CA ASN A 358 -8.77 16.58 2.11
C ASN A 358 -8.71 16.63 3.64
N ASP A 359 -7.49 16.61 4.21
CA ASP A 359 -7.30 16.55 5.67
C ASP A 359 -7.93 17.74 6.41
N ILE A 360 -8.06 18.90 5.75
CA ILE A 360 -8.71 20.08 6.31
C ILE A 360 -10.19 19.77 6.56
N LEU A 361 -10.90 19.27 5.56
CA LEU A 361 -12.32 18.96 5.70
C LEU A 361 -12.55 17.83 6.71
N ASP A 362 -11.76 16.75 6.67
CA ASP A 362 -11.88 15.65 7.65
C ASP A 362 -11.76 16.16 9.10
N LYS A 363 -10.72 16.96 9.40
CA LYS A 363 -10.55 17.55 10.73
C LYS A 363 -11.68 18.52 11.09
N ARG A 364 -12.13 19.36 10.16
CA ARG A 364 -13.22 20.30 10.41
C ARG A 364 -14.52 19.58 10.73
N VAL A 365 -14.82 18.46 10.06
CA VAL A 365 -15.97 17.62 10.39
C VAL A 365 -15.85 16.99 11.79
N LYS A 366 -14.66 16.53 12.19
CA LYS A 366 -14.41 16.04 13.56
C LYS A 366 -14.66 17.13 14.61
N VAL A 367 -14.13 18.33 14.39
CA VAL A 367 -14.34 19.49 15.26
C VAL A 367 -15.82 19.87 15.31
N LEU A 368 -16.52 19.90 14.17
CA LEU A 368 -17.95 20.17 14.10
C LEU A 368 -18.78 19.17 14.91
N ASN A 369 -18.47 17.87 14.81
CA ASN A 369 -19.16 16.84 15.59
C ASN A 369 -18.94 17.02 17.10
N ALA A 370 -17.72 17.37 17.52
CA ALA A 370 -17.43 17.68 18.93
C ALA A 370 -18.20 18.93 19.40
N SER A 371 -18.15 20.02 18.62
CA SER A 371 -18.91 21.25 18.94
C SER A 371 -20.42 21.01 18.97
N PHE A 372 -20.95 20.15 18.10
CA PHE A 372 -22.36 19.77 18.11
C PHE A 372 -22.74 19.01 19.38
N ALA A 373 -21.90 18.08 19.83
CA ALA A 373 -22.12 17.36 21.08
C ALA A 373 -22.11 18.29 22.30
N GLU A 374 -21.15 19.22 22.37
CA GLU A 374 -21.08 20.23 23.45
C GLU A 374 -22.29 21.18 23.43
N PHE A 375 -22.72 21.63 22.24
CA PHE A 375 -23.93 22.44 22.07
C PHE A 375 -25.18 21.70 22.55
N TRP A 376 -25.33 20.43 22.15
CA TRP A 376 -26.49 19.62 22.52
C TRP A 376 -26.55 19.31 24.02
N LYS A 377 -25.40 19.20 24.69
CA LYS A 377 -25.30 19.08 26.15
C LYS A 377 -25.51 20.41 26.91
N GLY A 378 -25.63 21.53 26.21
CA GLY A 378 -25.73 22.86 26.82
C GLY A 378 -24.43 23.38 27.43
N GLU A 379 -23.30 22.72 27.18
CA GLU A 379 -21.97 23.09 27.73
C GLU A 379 -21.38 24.32 27.02
N LYS A 380 -21.81 24.60 25.78
CA LYS A 380 -21.40 25.77 24.99
C LYS A 380 -22.57 26.39 24.25
N GLY A 381 -22.49 27.71 24.01
CA GLY A 381 -23.51 28.45 23.27
C GLY A 381 -23.56 28.12 21.76
N VAL A 382 -24.55 28.69 21.06
CA VAL A 382 -24.77 28.50 19.61
C VAL A 382 -23.59 28.97 18.77
N PHE A 383 -22.86 30.02 19.22
CA PHE A 383 -21.84 30.68 18.43
C PHE A 383 -20.64 29.77 18.05
N PRO A 384 -19.98 29.05 18.99
CA PRO A 384 -18.96 28.07 18.66
C PRO A 384 -19.40 27.02 17.62
N PHE A 385 -20.62 26.50 17.74
CA PHE A 385 -21.17 25.54 16.79
C PHE A 385 -21.37 26.16 15.40
N ALA A 386 -22.01 27.34 15.31
CA ALA A 386 -22.23 28.05 14.06
C ALA A 386 -20.91 28.39 13.34
N PHE A 387 -19.89 28.80 14.10
CA PHE A 387 -18.56 29.08 13.55
C PHE A 387 -17.86 27.81 13.03
N SER A 388 -17.92 26.70 13.76
CA SER A 388 -17.43 25.40 13.30
C SER A 388 -18.16 24.92 12.04
N LEU A 389 -19.48 25.15 11.96
CA LEU A 389 -20.30 24.82 10.80
C LEU A 389 -19.87 25.64 9.58
N PHE A 390 -19.74 26.97 9.72
CA PHE A 390 -19.27 27.86 8.66
C PHE A 390 -17.91 27.44 8.11
N LYS A 391 -16.93 27.17 8.99
CA LYS A 391 -15.59 26.70 8.59
C LYS A 391 -15.64 25.36 7.84
N THR A 392 -16.52 24.46 8.25
CA THR A 392 -16.69 23.16 7.60
C THR A 392 -17.31 23.33 6.21
N LEU A 393 -18.34 24.16 6.07
CA LEU A 393 -18.97 24.46 4.78
C LEU A 393 -17.99 25.15 3.81
N SER A 394 -17.19 26.10 4.31
CA SER A 394 -16.13 26.76 3.53
C SER A 394 -15.10 25.75 3.02
N ALA A 395 -14.66 24.81 3.85
CA ALA A 395 -13.73 23.74 3.43
C ALA A 395 -14.38 22.78 2.40
N ALA A 396 -15.69 22.50 2.53
CA ALA A 396 -16.44 21.67 1.60
C ALA A 396 -16.68 22.33 0.24
N ALA A 397 -16.74 23.67 0.19
CA ALA A 397 -16.91 24.46 -1.04
C ALA A 397 -15.66 24.51 -1.95
N SER A 398 -14.63 23.70 -1.67
CA SER A 398 -13.44 23.61 -2.50
C SER A 398 -13.79 23.08 -3.91
N LEU A 399 -13.53 23.88 -4.95
CA LEU A 399 -13.73 23.49 -6.35
C LEU A 399 -13.05 22.15 -6.70
N ARG A 400 -11.84 21.93 -6.19
CA ARG A 400 -11.10 20.66 -6.40
C ARG A 400 -11.83 19.47 -5.78
N LEU A 401 -12.44 19.67 -4.61
CA LEU A 401 -13.20 18.63 -3.94
C LEU A 401 -14.50 18.33 -4.69
N ILE A 402 -15.22 19.37 -5.11
CA ILE A 402 -16.44 19.26 -5.92
C ILE A 402 -16.14 18.51 -7.21
N GLU A 403 -15.07 18.91 -7.92
CA GLU A 403 -14.67 18.26 -9.17
C GLU A 403 -14.36 16.77 -8.98
N LYS A 404 -13.59 16.44 -7.94
CA LYS A 404 -13.24 15.05 -7.60
C LYS A 404 -14.49 14.21 -7.29
N ASN A 405 -15.42 14.75 -6.51
CA ASN A 405 -16.58 13.99 -6.03
C ASN A 405 -17.69 13.83 -7.08
N LEU A 406 -17.95 14.87 -7.88
CA LEU A 406 -19.07 14.86 -8.82
C LEU A 406 -18.65 14.39 -10.22
N PHE A 407 -17.49 14.85 -10.71
CA PHE A 407 -17.10 14.62 -12.12
C PHE A 407 -16.07 13.51 -12.29
N ARG A 408 -15.44 13.05 -11.20
CA ARG A 408 -14.38 12.03 -11.25
C ARG A 408 -14.51 10.94 -10.15
N PRO A 409 -15.71 10.43 -9.84
CA PRO A 409 -15.90 9.49 -8.73
C PRO A 409 -15.16 8.16 -8.91
N ASP A 410 -14.93 7.71 -10.14
CA ASP A 410 -14.22 6.47 -10.47
C ASP A 410 -12.69 6.64 -10.52
N LYS A 411 -12.17 7.87 -10.41
CA LYS A 411 -10.73 8.09 -10.36
C LYS A 411 -10.17 7.62 -9.03
N SER A 412 -9.09 6.83 -9.11
CA SER A 412 -8.39 6.36 -7.93
C SER A 412 -7.79 7.52 -7.13
N PHE A 413 -7.66 7.34 -5.82
CA PHE A 413 -6.87 8.24 -4.99
C PHE A 413 -5.40 8.23 -5.45
N PHE A 414 -4.72 9.37 -5.30
CA PHE A 414 -3.40 9.55 -5.92
C PHE A 414 -2.37 8.53 -5.39
N PHE A 415 -2.34 8.26 -4.09
CA PHE A 415 -1.44 7.27 -3.47
C PHE A 415 -1.77 5.80 -3.82
N SER A 416 -2.88 5.55 -4.53
CA SER A 416 -3.25 4.22 -5.06
C SER A 416 -3.30 4.18 -6.58
N ARG A 417 -2.94 5.27 -7.28
CA ARG A 417 -2.98 5.34 -8.76
C ARG A 417 -2.11 4.28 -9.42
N PHE A 418 -0.93 4.05 -8.86
CA PHE A 418 -0.01 3.01 -9.31
C PHE A 418 0.03 1.83 -8.34
N SER A 419 -0.91 1.74 -7.39
CA SER A 419 -1.07 0.65 -6.43
C SER A 419 0.24 0.06 -5.85
N PRO A 420 1.19 0.86 -5.33
CA PRO A 420 2.43 0.29 -4.79
C PRO A 420 2.14 -0.39 -3.44
N ALA A 421 2.37 -1.71 -3.33
CA ALA A 421 2.28 -2.39 -2.03
C ALA A 421 3.55 -2.20 -1.21
N PHE A 422 4.71 -2.33 -1.86
CA PHE A 422 6.04 -2.04 -1.31
C PHE A 422 6.78 -1.10 -2.25
N PHE A 423 7.59 -0.20 -1.71
CA PHE A 423 8.35 0.76 -2.50
C PHE A 423 9.61 1.24 -1.76
N PRO A 424 10.72 1.45 -2.48
CA PRO A 424 11.92 2.03 -1.90
C PRO A 424 11.67 3.50 -1.53
N VAL A 425 12.31 3.93 -0.45
CA VAL A 425 12.20 5.32 0.01
C VAL A 425 13.46 6.08 -0.41
N PHE A 426 13.38 6.77 -1.55
CA PHE A 426 14.52 7.46 -2.13
C PHE A 426 15.01 8.65 -1.28
N PHE A 427 16.12 8.43 -0.57
CA PHE A 427 16.96 9.43 0.11
C PHE A 427 18.44 9.15 -0.17
N GLY A 428 18.88 9.34 -1.41
CA GLY A 428 20.28 9.09 -1.81
C GLY A 428 20.58 7.62 -2.11
N GLN A 429 21.77 7.13 -1.73
CA GLN A 429 22.33 5.83 -2.14
C GLN A 429 21.90 4.60 -1.31
N ASN A 430 21.15 4.77 -0.20
CA ASN A 430 20.69 3.64 0.61
C ASN A 430 19.38 3.07 0.06
N GLU A 431 19.45 1.92 -0.61
CA GLU A 431 18.32 1.26 -1.29
C GLU A 431 17.69 0.11 -0.48
N ASP A 432 18.17 -0.19 0.72
CA ASP A 432 17.84 -1.46 1.41
C ASP A 432 16.52 -1.47 2.20
N LEU A 433 16.01 -0.30 2.58
CA LEU A 433 14.76 -0.14 3.33
C LEU A 433 13.59 0.15 2.41
N MET A 434 12.51 -0.61 2.58
CA MET A 434 11.28 -0.43 1.82
C MET A 434 10.13 0.00 2.73
N ALA A 435 9.40 1.01 2.32
CA ALA A 435 8.10 1.29 2.90
C ALA A 435 7.06 0.34 2.30
N PHE A 436 5.99 0.07 3.06
CA PHE A 436 4.82 -0.64 2.56
C PHE A 436 3.52 0.13 2.80
N GLN A 437 2.55 -0.08 1.93
CA GLN A 437 1.18 0.45 2.02
C GLN A 437 0.20 -0.67 2.39
N SER A 438 -0.72 -0.36 3.29
CA SER A 438 -1.77 -1.29 3.74
C SER A 438 -3.16 -0.84 3.29
N PHE A 439 -4.15 -1.70 3.45
CA PHE A 439 -5.54 -1.29 3.61
C PHE A 439 -5.94 -1.48 5.08
N SER A 440 -6.65 -0.51 5.64
CA SER A 440 -7.15 -0.59 7.02
C SER A 440 -8.31 -1.59 7.08
N LEU A 441 -8.19 -2.64 7.88
CA LEU A 441 -9.22 -3.67 8.03
C LEU A 441 -9.86 -3.57 9.42
N LYS A 442 -11.19 -3.39 9.45
CA LYS A 442 -11.97 -3.30 10.71
C LYS A 442 -13.22 -4.18 10.76
N ASP A 443 -13.62 -4.79 9.65
CA ASP A 443 -14.71 -5.78 9.61
C ASP A 443 -14.24 -7.03 8.88
N PHE A 444 -13.80 -8.02 9.66
CA PHE A 444 -13.33 -9.31 9.17
C PHE A 444 -14.43 -10.10 8.45
N ARG A 445 -15.71 -9.89 8.80
CA ARG A 445 -16.84 -10.59 8.17
C ARG A 445 -17.06 -10.11 6.74
N ALA A 446 -16.98 -8.79 6.54
CA ALA A 446 -17.15 -8.18 5.22
C ALA A 446 -16.02 -8.56 4.26
N VAL A 447 -14.77 -8.48 4.71
CA VAL A 447 -13.59 -8.75 3.86
C VAL A 447 -13.44 -10.25 3.58
N PHE A 448 -13.75 -11.13 4.54
CA PHE A 448 -13.63 -12.58 4.38
C PHE A 448 -14.99 -13.25 4.14
N CYS A 449 -15.94 -12.49 3.59
CA CYS A 449 -17.14 -13.07 3.02
C CYS A 449 -16.79 -13.92 1.79
N GLU A 450 -17.63 -14.91 1.47
CA GLU A 450 -17.36 -15.85 0.37
C GLU A 450 -17.16 -15.13 -0.97
N LYS A 451 -17.99 -14.12 -1.26
CA LYS A 451 -17.88 -13.31 -2.48
C LYS A 451 -16.54 -12.59 -2.59
N SER A 452 -16.08 -11.93 -1.51
CA SER A 452 -14.83 -11.18 -1.52
C SER A 452 -13.61 -12.09 -1.65
N LEU A 453 -13.63 -13.28 -1.05
CA LEU A 453 -12.56 -14.25 -1.24
C LEU A 453 -12.53 -14.80 -2.68
N GLN A 454 -13.69 -15.06 -3.28
CA GLN A 454 -13.80 -15.46 -4.68
C GLN A 454 -13.30 -14.35 -5.64
N ASP A 455 -13.65 -13.10 -5.37
CA ASP A 455 -13.16 -11.95 -6.15
C ASP A 455 -11.64 -11.84 -6.07
N LEU A 456 -11.08 -11.92 -4.86
CA LEU A 456 -9.65 -11.87 -4.67
C LEU A 456 -8.94 -13.04 -5.39
N GLU A 457 -9.48 -14.26 -5.33
CA GLU A 457 -8.97 -15.43 -6.04
C GLU A 457 -9.01 -15.23 -7.57
N ALA A 458 -10.13 -14.76 -8.11
CA ALA A 458 -10.30 -14.53 -9.55
C ALA A 458 -9.37 -13.43 -10.09
N GLU A 459 -9.03 -12.46 -9.25
CA GLU A 459 -8.12 -11.36 -9.58
C GLU A 459 -6.66 -11.67 -9.23
N SER A 460 -6.38 -12.83 -8.63
CA SER A 460 -5.11 -13.15 -7.96
C SER A 460 -4.61 -11.99 -7.08
N GLY A 461 -5.52 -11.26 -6.42
CA GLY A 461 -5.26 -9.95 -5.84
C GLY A 461 -4.29 -9.95 -4.66
N VAL A 462 -3.87 -8.76 -4.22
CA VAL A 462 -3.03 -8.59 -3.02
C VAL A 462 -3.75 -7.72 -2.00
N LEU A 463 -3.77 -8.20 -0.77
CA LEU A 463 -4.26 -7.47 0.40
C LEU A 463 -3.22 -7.51 1.52
N VAL A 464 -2.53 -6.40 1.75
CA VAL A 464 -1.81 -6.12 3.00
C VAL A 464 -2.79 -5.43 3.96
N ALA A 465 -3.37 -6.19 4.88
CA ALA A 465 -4.37 -5.71 5.82
C ALA A 465 -3.70 -5.24 7.12
N HIS A 466 -3.79 -3.94 7.42
CA HIS A 466 -3.41 -3.39 8.72
C HIS A 466 -4.63 -3.31 9.63
N THR A 467 -4.55 -3.89 10.83
CA THR A 467 -5.73 -4.14 11.66
C THR A 467 -5.44 -4.02 13.15
N TYR A 468 -6.50 -3.84 13.94
CA TYR A 468 -6.48 -3.99 15.39
C TYR A 468 -7.14 -5.31 15.77
N PHE A 469 -6.37 -6.38 15.98
CA PHE A 469 -6.96 -7.67 16.31
C PHE A 469 -7.65 -7.70 17.69
N ALA A 470 -7.09 -6.98 18.66
CA ALA A 470 -7.57 -6.90 20.05
C ALA A 470 -8.63 -5.82 20.30
N TYR A 471 -9.16 -5.15 19.27
CA TYR A 471 -10.12 -4.08 19.49
C TYR A 471 -11.48 -4.60 19.97
N LEU A 472 -11.96 -4.07 21.11
CA LEU A 472 -13.22 -4.49 21.74
C LEU A 472 -14.41 -3.56 21.46
N GLY A 473 -14.18 -2.39 20.85
CA GLY A 473 -15.22 -1.37 20.67
C GLY A 473 -16.38 -1.84 19.78
N SER A 474 -17.61 -1.70 20.27
CA SER A 474 -18.84 -2.14 19.59
C SER A 474 -19.11 -1.43 18.26
N ASN A 475 -18.48 -0.27 18.03
CA ASN A 475 -18.50 0.46 16.77
C ASN A 475 -17.78 -0.26 15.61
N HIS A 476 -17.05 -1.35 15.86
CA HIS A 476 -16.52 -2.25 14.84
C HIS A 476 -17.31 -3.57 14.88
N PRO A 477 -18.33 -3.73 14.01
CA PRO A 477 -19.23 -4.88 14.11
C PRO A 477 -18.53 -6.20 13.74
N GLY A 478 -17.51 -6.15 12.88
CA GLY A 478 -16.69 -7.31 12.54
C GLY A 478 -15.36 -7.41 13.28
N ARG A 479 -15.27 -6.98 14.55
CA ARG A 479 -14.08 -7.18 15.42
C ARG A 479 -13.93 -8.65 15.85
N ILE A 480 -12.74 -9.09 16.27
CA ILE A 480 -12.54 -10.50 16.66
C ILE A 480 -13.26 -10.83 17.97
N PHE A 481 -13.03 -10.04 19.01
CA PHE A 481 -13.45 -10.36 20.37
C PHE A 481 -14.68 -9.57 20.83
N LYS A 482 -15.49 -10.22 21.67
CA LYS A 482 -16.64 -9.64 22.35
C LYS A 482 -16.23 -8.92 23.64
N ASP A 483 -15.22 -9.44 24.32
CA ASP A 483 -14.75 -9.02 25.64
C ASP A 483 -13.22 -9.17 25.80
N GLU A 484 -12.73 -8.69 26.93
CA GLU A 484 -11.33 -8.73 27.36
C GLU A 484 -10.80 -10.14 27.65
N PHE A 485 -11.68 -11.12 27.84
CA PHE A 485 -11.34 -12.52 28.12
C PHE A 485 -11.09 -13.34 26.85
N GLY A 486 -11.15 -12.69 25.68
CA GLY A 486 -10.86 -13.33 24.39
C GLY A 486 -12.03 -14.13 23.83
N GLN A 487 -13.28 -13.86 24.24
CA GLN A 487 -14.44 -14.52 23.64
C GLN A 487 -14.63 -14.07 22.19
N ILE A 488 -14.57 -15.01 21.24
CA ILE A 488 -14.59 -14.71 19.80
C ILE A 488 -16.03 -14.52 19.30
N GLN A 489 -16.23 -13.57 18.38
CA GLN A 489 -17.49 -13.42 17.64
C GLN A 489 -17.70 -14.60 16.66
N GLU A 490 -18.87 -15.25 16.72
CA GLU A 490 -19.17 -16.46 15.94
C GLU A 490 -19.09 -16.24 14.42
N GLU A 491 -19.62 -15.13 13.93
CA GLU A 491 -19.56 -14.73 12.52
C GLU A 491 -18.11 -14.53 12.04
N VAL A 492 -17.26 -13.99 12.92
CA VAL A 492 -15.84 -13.76 12.65
C VAL A 492 -15.06 -15.07 12.71
N ALA A 493 -15.35 -15.95 13.68
CA ALA A 493 -14.77 -17.30 13.72
C ALA A 493 -15.05 -18.08 12.43
N SER A 494 -16.27 -17.98 11.91
CA SER A 494 -16.66 -18.58 10.62
C SER A 494 -15.88 -17.99 9.44
N SER A 495 -15.64 -16.68 9.47
CA SER A 495 -14.86 -15.96 8.46
C SER A 495 -13.38 -16.38 8.47
N PHE A 496 -12.76 -16.50 9.65
CA PHE A 496 -11.39 -17.01 9.81
C PHE A 496 -11.26 -18.48 9.43
N LYS A 497 -12.26 -19.32 9.72
CA LYS A 497 -12.29 -20.72 9.26
C LYS A 497 -12.32 -20.82 7.74
N ARG A 498 -13.16 -19.99 7.10
CA ARG A 498 -13.25 -19.94 5.63
C ARG A 498 -11.93 -19.51 4.99
N LEU A 499 -11.29 -18.47 5.53
CA LEU A 499 -9.96 -18.03 5.08
C LEU A 499 -8.91 -19.13 5.31
N GLY A 500 -8.88 -19.71 6.51
CA GLY A 500 -7.94 -20.76 6.89
C GLY A 500 -8.00 -22.00 6.01
N ASN A 501 -9.21 -22.43 5.62
CA ASN A 501 -9.39 -23.52 4.67
C ASN A 501 -8.72 -23.23 3.32
N ARG A 502 -8.90 -22.02 2.78
CA ARG A 502 -8.27 -21.62 1.51
C ARG A 502 -6.75 -21.52 1.59
N ILE A 503 -6.22 -21.05 2.72
CA ILE A 503 -4.76 -21.03 2.96
C ILE A 503 -4.23 -22.47 3.00
N LYS A 504 -4.89 -23.36 3.75
CA LYS A 504 -4.52 -24.78 3.84
C LYS A 504 -4.56 -25.49 2.49
N GLU A 505 -5.53 -25.14 1.64
CA GLU A 505 -5.66 -25.62 0.26
C GLU A 505 -4.68 -24.97 -0.72
N SER A 506 -3.79 -24.07 -0.26
CA SER A 506 -2.86 -23.30 -1.11
C SER A 506 -3.56 -22.45 -2.18
N ARG A 507 -4.83 -22.09 -1.95
CA ARG A 507 -5.60 -21.18 -2.81
C ARG A 507 -5.30 -19.72 -2.50
N ILE A 508 -4.85 -19.42 -1.30
CA ILE A 508 -4.41 -18.09 -0.88
C ILE A 508 -3.02 -18.21 -0.25
N TRP A 509 -2.08 -17.40 -0.72
CA TRP A 509 -0.80 -17.25 -0.05
C TRP A 509 -0.98 -16.31 1.15
N ASN A 510 -0.66 -16.80 2.36
CA ASN A 510 -0.65 -16.00 3.58
C ASN A 510 0.77 -15.88 4.15
N PRO A 511 1.56 -14.91 3.64
CA PRO A 511 2.90 -14.63 4.14
C PRO A 511 2.89 -13.74 5.38
N THR A 512 4.01 -13.73 6.11
CA THR A 512 4.37 -12.59 6.95
C THR A 512 4.78 -11.40 6.08
N LEU A 513 4.85 -10.20 6.65
CA LEU A 513 5.26 -9.01 5.92
C LEU A 513 6.69 -9.12 5.39
N SER A 514 7.63 -9.63 6.18
CA SER A 514 9.01 -9.85 5.72
C SER A 514 9.10 -10.83 4.54
N GLU A 515 8.37 -11.94 4.59
CA GLU A 515 8.29 -12.91 3.48
C GLU A 515 7.71 -12.27 2.21
N LEU A 516 6.65 -11.48 2.36
CA LEU A 516 6.03 -10.77 1.24
C LEU A 516 6.96 -9.69 0.66
N GLY A 517 7.60 -8.91 1.53
CA GLY A 517 8.54 -7.87 1.15
C GLY A 517 9.76 -8.43 0.43
N ASP A 518 10.31 -9.55 0.91
CA ASP A 518 11.45 -10.23 0.27
C ASP A 518 11.09 -10.77 -1.11
N PHE A 519 9.89 -11.35 -1.25
CA PHE A 519 9.38 -11.80 -2.55
C PHE A 519 9.22 -10.62 -3.51
N HIS A 520 8.60 -9.52 -3.07
CA HIS A 520 8.39 -8.33 -3.90
C HIS A 520 9.70 -7.61 -4.27
N ARG A 521 10.70 -7.61 -3.39
CA ARG A 521 12.03 -7.08 -3.70
C ARG A 521 12.66 -7.82 -4.88
N LYS A 522 12.67 -9.16 -4.84
CA LYS A 522 13.11 -10.00 -5.97
C LYS A 522 12.29 -9.75 -7.24
N LEU A 523 10.97 -9.52 -7.09
CA LEU A 523 10.10 -9.22 -8.22
C LEU A 523 10.44 -7.88 -8.90
N MET A 524 10.89 -6.88 -8.13
CA MET A 524 11.35 -5.60 -8.68
C MET A 524 12.67 -5.70 -9.47
N GLU A 525 13.43 -6.78 -9.25
CA GLU A 525 14.69 -7.07 -9.95
C GLU A 525 14.46 -7.92 -11.22
N SER A 526 13.24 -8.43 -11.42
CA SER A 526 12.92 -9.30 -12.55
C SER A 526 12.95 -8.58 -13.90
N ASN A 527 13.52 -9.27 -14.89
CA ASN A 527 13.76 -8.72 -16.22
C ASN A 527 13.57 -9.78 -17.32
N TYR A 528 13.27 -9.30 -18.51
CA TYR A 528 13.18 -10.10 -19.72
C TYR A 528 14.36 -9.76 -20.64
N THR A 529 14.96 -10.78 -21.24
CA THR A 529 16.11 -10.60 -22.15
C THR A 529 15.83 -11.21 -23.51
N TRP A 530 16.44 -10.62 -24.54
CA TRP A 530 16.44 -11.18 -25.89
C TRP A 530 17.79 -11.86 -26.12
N LYS A 531 17.80 -13.18 -26.27
CA LYS A 531 19.01 -13.99 -26.50
C LYS A 531 18.69 -15.06 -27.53
N ASN A 532 19.58 -15.24 -28.51
CA ASN A 532 19.45 -16.26 -29.56
C ASN A 532 18.11 -16.20 -30.33
N GLY A 533 17.57 -14.99 -30.55
CA GLY A 533 16.30 -14.82 -31.25
C GLY A 533 15.06 -15.20 -30.44
N GLN A 534 15.19 -15.36 -29.11
CA GLN A 534 14.10 -15.73 -28.22
C GLN A 534 14.01 -14.79 -27.02
N LEU A 535 12.78 -14.59 -26.54
CA LEU A 535 12.49 -13.88 -25.31
C LEU A 535 12.72 -14.84 -24.12
N ASN A 536 13.49 -14.41 -23.13
CA ASN A 536 13.83 -15.17 -21.95
C ASN A 536 13.42 -14.41 -20.69
N THR A 537 13.17 -15.14 -19.61
CA THR A 537 12.83 -14.58 -18.30
C THR A 537 14.00 -14.76 -17.33
N GLU A 538 14.39 -13.70 -16.64
CA GLU A 538 15.48 -13.70 -15.66
C GLU A 538 14.97 -13.18 -14.31
N ASN A 539 15.43 -13.79 -13.21
CA ASN A 539 15.18 -13.34 -11.84
C ASN A 539 13.70 -13.24 -11.40
N PHE A 540 12.80 -14.01 -12.01
CA PHE A 540 11.40 -14.09 -11.55
C PHE A 540 11.28 -15.03 -10.35
N PRO A 541 10.80 -14.56 -9.17
CA PRO A 541 10.67 -15.40 -7.99
C PRO A 541 9.43 -16.32 -8.00
N GLY A 542 8.49 -16.12 -8.92
CA GLY A 542 7.29 -16.93 -9.11
C GLY A 542 7.23 -17.60 -10.47
N THR A 543 6.26 -18.51 -10.67
CA THR A 543 6.04 -19.20 -11.94
C THR A 543 5.77 -18.21 -13.08
N VAL A 544 6.33 -18.47 -14.26
CA VAL A 544 6.04 -17.75 -15.50
C VAL A 544 5.21 -18.65 -16.41
N ARG A 545 4.18 -18.08 -17.06
CA ARG A 545 3.45 -18.75 -18.16
C ARG A 545 3.46 -17.87 -19.41
N TRP A 546 3.25 -18.49 -20.56
CA TRP A 546 3.26 -17.83 -21.86
C TRP A 546 1.82 -17.65 -22.37
N ILE A 547 1.44 -16.42 -22.71
CA ILE A 547 0.08 -16.07 -23.14
C ILE A 547 0.01 -15.66 -24.60
N LYS A 548 -1.16 -15.91 -25.20
CA LYS A 548 -1.56 -15.58 -26.57
C LYS A 548 -2.80 -14.68 -26.59
#